data_AF-A0A7X8ZM55-F1
#
_entry.id   AF-A0A7X8ZM55-F1
#
_cell.length_a   1.000
_cell.length_b   1.000
_cell.length_c   1.000
_cell.angle_alpha   90.00
_cell.angle_beta   90.00
_cell.angle_gamma   90.00
#
_symmetry.space_group_name_H-M   'P 1'
#
loop_
_entity.id
_entity.type
_entity.pdbx_description
1 polymer ?
#
loop_
_entity_poly.entity_id
_entity_poly.type
_entity_poly.pdbx_seq_one_letter_code
_entity_poly.pdbx_strand_id
1 'polypeptide(L)'
;MDVKRTVVFGGTFDPFTLGHLRIVEQALSFADEIVIAVCENSQKRPKLSADERVELIRRAVTPLSSVRVEKCIGLLTAFCKAESIRVAVRGIRSAAHFEEEQVMSEINRRLYPELVTIMIPTAPELAHVSSSAVREIARYGGDLHGWVPVEILENIAEAYLD
;
A
#
# COMPACT_ATOMS: atom_id res chain seq x y z
N MET A 1 26.73 -14.64 4.45
CA MET A 1 26.12 -13.48 3.78
C MET A 1 24.86 -13.15 4.56
N ASP A 2 24.72 -11.91 5.03
CA ASP A 2 23.48 -11.49 5.68
C ASP A 2 22.34 -11.58 4.65
N VAL A 3 21.25 -12.27 5.00
CA VAL A 3 20.08 -12.37 4.14
C VAL A 3 19.30 -11.07 4.26
N LYS A 4 19.20 -10.33 3.16
CA LYS A 4 18.44 -9.07 3.10
C LYS A 4 16.98 -9.32 3.47
N ARG A 5 16.45 -8.59 4.44
CA ARG A 5 15.06 -8.66 4.90
C ARG A 5 14.17 -7.83 3.98
N THR A 6 13.74 -8.45 2.88
CA THR A 6 12.76 -7.87 1.98
C THR A 6 11.34 -8.12 2.48
N VAL A 7 10.53 -7.08 2.56
CA VAL A 7 9.11 -7.16 2.93
C VAL A 7 8.23 -6.64 1.80
N VAL A 8 7.04 -7.21 1.63
CA VAL A 8 6.05 -6.72 0.66
C VAL A 8 4.98 -5.88 1.36
N PHE A 9 4.67 -4.72 0.79
CA PHE A 9 3.47 -3.96 1.13
C PHE A 9 2.50 -4.03 -0.05
N GLY A 10 1.63 -5.03 -0.04
CA GLY A 10 0.63 -5.23 -1.10
C GLY A 10 -0.59 -4.36 -0.91
N GLY A 11 -1.18 -3.84 -1.98
CA GLY A 11 -2.41 -3.04 -1.90
C GLY A 11 -2.92 -2.55 -3.25
N THR A 12 -4.17 -2.09 -3.29
CA THR A 12 -4.71 -1.43 -4.49
C THR A 12 -4.19 0.00 -4.63
N PHE A 13 -3.97 0.72 -3.52
CA PHE A 13 -3.44 2.09 -3.55
C PHE A 13 -4.17 3.02 -4.55
N ASP A 14 -5.49 3.15 -4.38
CA ASP A 14 -6.39 3.87 -5.29
C ASP A 14 -7.05 5.07 -4.59
N PRO A 15 -6.32 6.15 -4.23
CA PRO A 15 -4.89 6.36 -4.47
C PRO A 15 -3.99 5.94 -3.29
N PHE A 16 -2.68 6.04 -3.47
CA PHE A 16 -1.70 6.02 -2.39
C PHE A 16 -1.88 7.27 -1.50
N THR A 17 -1.66 7.14 -0.19
CA THR A 17 -2.04 8.18 0.81
C THR A 17 -0.91 8.36 1.81
N LEU A 18 -0.97 9.42 2.62
CA LEU A 18 -0.01 9.60 3.73
C LEU A 18 -0.09 8.47 4.75
N GLY A 19 -1.28 7.88 4.95
CA GLY A 19 -1.42 6.67 5.76
C GLY A 19 -0.59 5.51 5.23
N HIS A 20 -0.58 5.30 3.90
CA HIS A 20 0.25 4.26 3.29
C HIS A 20 1.75 4.59 3.39
N LEU A 21 2.14 5.83 3.11
CA LEU A 21 3.53 6.28 3.24
C LEU A 21 4.05 6.05 4.66
N ARG A 22 3.23 6.32 5.68
CA ARG A 22 3.61 6.12 7.08
C ARG A 22 3.89 4.65 7.41
N ILE A 23 3.12 3.72 6.86
CA ILE A 23 3.36 2.28 7.03
C ILE A 23 4.69 1.88 6.37
N VAL A 24 5.00 2.42 5.19
CA VAL A 24 6.29 2.20 4.50
C VAL A 24 7.44 2.69 5.39
N GLU A 25 7.37 3.91 5.91
CA GLU A 25 8.39 4.46 6.80
C GLU A 25 8.58 3.64 8.08
N GLN A 26 7.48 3.20 8.71
CA GLN A 26 7.55 2.35 9.90
C GLN A 26 8.18 0.99 9.58
N ALA A 27 7.86 0.40 8.44
CA ALA A 27 8.43 -0.88 8.03
C ALA A 27 9.95 -0.80 7.75
N LEU A 28 10.46 0.35 7.31
CA LEU A 28 11.91 0.57 7.13
C LEU A 28 12.71 0.49 8.43
N SER A 29 12.06 0.55 9.61
CA SER A 29 12.77 0.37 10.88
C SER A 29 13.25 -1.07 11.12
N PHE A 30 12.71 -2.05 10.39
CA PHE A 30 13.07 -3.47 10.53
C PHE A 30 13.32 -4.19 9.20
N ALA A 31 12.94 -3.60 8.07
CA ALA A 31 13.16 -4.13 6.73
C ALA A 31 14.36 -3.46 6.06
N ASP A 32 15.17 -4.25 5.35
CA ASP A 32 16.28 -3.74 4.54
C ASP A 32 15.77 -3.26 3.17
N GLU A 33 14.64 -3.81 2.69
CA GLU A 33 13.96 -3.42 1.46
C GLU A 33 12.45 -3.59 1.58
N ILE A 34 11.70 -2.65 1.00
CA ILE A 34 10.25 -2.74 0.85
C ILE A 34 9.88 -2.80 -0.62
N VAL A 35 9.04 -3.77 -0.96
CA VAL A 35 8.40 -3.88 -2.27
C VAL A 35 6.95 -3.46 -2.12
N ILE A 36 6.58 -2.29 -2.64
CA ILE A 36 5.18 -1.89 -2.74
C ILE A 36 4.57 -2.61 -3.94
N ALA A 37 3.73 -3.61 -3.66
CA ALA A 37 3.09 -4.43 -4.69
C ALA A 37 1.70 -3.88 -5.00
N VAL A 38 1.58 -3.22 -6.16
CA VAL A 38 0.31 -2.64 -6.64
C VAL A 38 -0.53 -3.76 -7.24
N CYS A 39 -1.47 -4.28 -6.46
CA CYS A 39 -2.37 -5.35 -6.84
C CYS A 39 -3.67 -4.78 -7.43
N GLU A 40 -4.25 -5.50 -8.38
CA GLU A 40 -5.64 -5.28 -8.77
C GLU A 40 -6.58 -5.96 -7.78
N ASN A 41 -7.71 -5.33 -7.51
CA ASN A 41 -8.79 -5.92 -6.73
C ASN A 41 -10.03 -5.95 -7.64
N SER A 42 -10.50 -7.16 -7.98
CA SER A 42 -11.63 -7.37 -8.90
C SER A 42 -12.94 -6.76 -8.42
N GLN A 43 -13.06 -6.46 -7.12
CA GLN A 43 -14.22 -5.80 -6.53
C GLN A 43 -14.16 -4.27 -6.67
N LYS A 44 -12.99 -3.72 -7.01
CA LYS A 44 -12.77 -2.28 -7.14
C LYS A 44 -12.67 -1.89 -8.62
N ARG A 45 -13.14 -0.69 -8.93
CA ARG A 45 -12.98 -0.06 -10.25
C ARG A 45 -12.19 1.24 -10.07
N PRO A 46 -10.86 1.14 -9.92
CA PRO A 46 -10.02 2.33 -9.77
C PRO A 46 -10.14 3.23 -11.00
N LYS A 47 -10.17 4.56 -10.81
CA LYS A 47 -10.14 5.51 -11.95
C LYS A 47 -8.79 5.44 -12.68
N LEU A 48 -7.72 5.25 -11.92
CA LEU A 48 -6.34 5.12 -12.43
C LEU A 48 -5.99 3.65 -12.69
N SER A 49 -5.36 3.40 -13.84
CA SER A 49 -4.81 2.09 -14.18
C SER A 49 -3.73 1.65 -13.17
N ALA A 50 -3.42 0.35 -13.17
CA ALA A 50 -2.35 -0.17 -12.33
C ALA A 50 -0.99 0.48 -12.63
N ASP A 51 -0.71 0.77 -13.91
CA ASP A 51 0.56 1.35 -14.33
C ASP A 51 0.68 2.82 -13.90
N GLU A 52 -0.40 3.60 -14.00
CA GLU A 52 -0.45 4.97 -13.48
C GLU A 52 -0.27 4.99 -11.96
N ARG A 53 -0.94 4.09 -11.23
CA ARG A 53 -0.78 3.98 -9.78
C ARG A 53 0.66 3.64 -9.39
N VAL A 54 1.31 2.71 -10.10
CA VAL A 54 2.73 2.38 -9.88
C VAL A 54 3.60 3.61 -10.06
N GLU A 55 3.42 4.37 -11.14
CA GLU A 55 4.24 5.54 -11.42
C GLU A 55 4.06 6.65 -10.38
N LEU A 56 2.82 6.91 -9.97
CA LEU A 56 2.54 7.87 -8.90
C LEU A 56 3.19 7.44 -7.58
N ILE A 57 3.08 6.16 -7.22
CA ILE A 57 3.72 5.67 -5.98
C ILE A 57 5.24 5.84 -6.07
N ARG A 58 5.87 5.53 -7.21
CA ARG A 58 7.33 5.73 -7.40
C ARG A 58 7.75 7.16 -7.14
N ARG A 59 6.99 8.13 -7.64
CA ARG A 59 7.21 9.56 -7.35
C ARG A 59 7.06 9.86 -5.86
N ALA A 60 6.00 9.36 -5.22
CA ALA A 60 5.75 9.54 -3.79
C ALA A 60 6.82 8.93 -2.87
N VAL A 61 7.50 7.86 -3.30
CA VAL A 61 8.54 7.19 -2.51
C VAL A 61 9.96 7.45 -3.00
N THR A 62 10.16 8.38 -3.94
CA THR A 62 11.49 8.71 -4.50
C THR A 62 12.55 9.01 -3.43
N PRO A 63 12.23 9.69 -2.31
CA PRO A 63 13.21 9.92 -1.24
C PRO A 63 13.69 8.64 -0.51
N LEU A 64 13.02 7.50 -0.70
CA LEU A 64 13.26 6.25 0.05
C LEU A 64 14.00 5.23 -0.83
N SER A 65 15.34 5.26 -0.79
CA SER A 65 16.19 4.39 -1.64
C SER A 65 16.01 2.88 -1.43
N SER A 66 15.47 2.47 -0.28
CA SER A 66 15.21 1.06 0.07
C SER A 66 13.78 0.62 -0.31
N VAL A 67 13.05 1.42 -1.08
CA VAL A 67 11.68 1.13 -1.51
C VAL A 67 11.64 1.02 -3.03
N ARG A 68 11.05 -0.06 -3.53
CA ARG A 68 10.69 -0.19 -4.95
C ARG A 68 9.20 -0.49 -5.09
N VAL A 69 8.68 -0.18 -6.27
CA VAL A 69 7.25 -0.31 -6.59
C VAL A 69 7.09 -1.20 -7.80
N GLU A 70 6.29 -2.25 -7.64
CA GLU A 70 6.02 -3.23 -8.68
C GLU A 70 4.53 -3.42 -8.90
N LYS A 71 4.18 -3.75 -10.13
CA LYS A 71 2.85 -4.25 -10.45
C LYS A 71 2.74 -5.71 -10.04
N CYS A 72 1.69 -6.03 -9.28
CA CYS A 72 1.38 -7.40 -8.91
C CYS A 72 0.20 -7.91 -9.74
N ILE A 73 0.50 -8.85 -10.65
CA ILE A 73 -0.50 -9.52 -11.48
C ILE A 73 -0.92 -10.82 -10.79
N GLY A 74 -2.22 -10.99 -10.55
CA GLY A 74 -2.77 -12.17 -9.88
C GLY A 74 -2.64 -12.10 -8.36
N LEU A 75 -2.40 -13.26 -7.73
CA LEU A 75 -2.37 -13.38 -6.27
C LEU A 75 -1.09 -12.78 -5.69
N LEU A 76 -1.21 -11.99 -4.61
CA LEU A 76 -0.06 -11.47 -3.87
C LEU A 76 0.90 -12.58 -3.44
N THR A 77 0.37 -13.74 -3.03
CA THR A 77 1.18 -14.90 -2.64
C THR A 77 1.98 -15.48 -3.80
N ALA A 78 1.47 -15.44 -5.04
CA ALA A 78 2.22 -15.87 -6.22
C ALA A 78 3.37 -14.90 -6.53
N PHE A 79 3.10 -13.58 -6.44
CA PHE A 79 4.12 -12.54 -6.55
C PHE A 79 5.23 -12.73 -5.49
N CYS A 80 4.84 -12.93 -4.22
CA CYS A 80 5.79 -13.16 -3.13
C CYS A 80 6.67 -14.40 -3.36
N LYS A 81 6.07 -15.51 -3.85
CA LYS A 81 6.84 -16.73 -4.17
C LYS A 81 7.85 -16.49 -5.28
N ALA A 82 7.45 -15.80 -6.35
CA ALA A 82 8.35 -15.49 -7.47
C ALA A 82 9.54 -14.62 -7.03
N GLU A 83 9.30 -13.67 -6.13
CA GLU A 83 10.31 -12.75 -5.59
C GLU A 83 11.03 -13.30 -4.34
N SER A 84 10.72 -14.52 -3.90
CA SER A 84 11.23 -15.12 -2.65
C SER A 84 11.01 -14.26 -1.39
N ILE A 85 9.94 -13.46 -1.36
CA ILE A 85 9.56 -12.60 -0.23
C ILE A 85 8.70 -13.40 0.76
N ARG A 86 9.11 -13.43 2.03
CA ARG A 86 8.45 -14.21 3.09
C ARG A 86 7.76 -13.37 4.16
N VAL A 87 7.79 -12.06 4.03
CA VAL A 87 7.17 -11.14 5.00
C VAL A 87 6.30 -10.14 4.25
N ALA A 88 5.03 -10.07 4.62
CA ALA A 88 4.10 -9.03 4.20
C ALA A 88 3.84 -8.06 5.36
N VAL A 89 3.69 -6.78 5.07
CA VAL A 89 3.26 -5.77 6.03
C VAL A 89 1.86 -5.25 5.70
N ARG A 90 1.04 -5.00 6.71
CA ARG A 90 -0.32 -4.44 6.57
C ARG A 90 -0.55 -3.36 7.62
N GLY A 91 -1.14 -2.24 7.20
CA GLY A 91 -1.53 -1.17 8.11
C GLY A 91 -2.91 -1.42 8.71
N ILE A 92 -3.07 -1.23 10.02
CA ILE A 92 -4.34 -1.39 10.73
C ILE A 92 -4.82 -0.03 11.23
N ARG A 93 -6.08 0.32 10.92
CA ARG A 93 -6.68 1.62 11.28
C ARG A 93 -7.79 1.51 12.33
N SER A 94 -8.42 0.34 12.43
CA SER A 94 -9.53 0.08 13.35
C SER A 94 -9.63 -1.42 13.65
N ALA A 95 -10.45 -1.79 14.64
CA ALA A 95 -10.73 -3.18 14.96
C ALA A 95 -11.36 -3.94 13.77
N ALA A 96 -12.33 -3.33 13.08
CA ALA A 96 -12.94 -3.94 11.89
C ALA A 96 -11.90 -4.19 10.77
N HIS A 97 -10.99 -3.23 10.55
CA HIS A 97 -9.93 -3.41 9.56
C HIS A 97 -8.94 -4.51 9.98
N PHE A 98 -8.66 -4.66 11.27
CA PHE A 98 -7.83 -5.75 11.78
C PHE A 98 -8.45 -7.12 11.46
N GLU A 99 -9.75 -7.30 11.69
CA GLU A 99 -10.44 -8.56 11.41
C GLU A 99 -10.36 -8.94 9.92
N GLU A 100 -10.59 -7.97 9.02
CA GLU A 100 -10.44 -8.18 7.57
C GLU A 100 -9.01 -8.63 7.21
N GLU A 101 -7.99 -7.96 7.76
CA GLU A 101 -6.59 -8.27 7.50
C GLU A 101 -6.13 -9.59 8.12
N GLN A 102 -6.71 -9.97 9.26
CA GLN A 102 -6.45 -11.26 9.90
C GLN A 102 -6.95 -12.41 9.01
N VAL A 103 -8.18 -12.32 8.49
CA VAL A 103 -8.71 -13.32 7.57
C VAL A 103 -7.85 -13.42 6.32
N MET A 104 -7.45 -12.28 5.73
CA MET A 104 -6.57 -12.28 4.56
C MET A 104 -5.18 -12.86 4.85
N SER A 105 -4.62 -12.61 6.03
CA SER A 105 -3.36 -13.20 6.47
C SER A 105 -3.44 -14.73 6.56
N GLU A 106 -4.54 -15.27 7.08
CA GLU A 106 -4.76 -16.71 7.18
C GLU A 106 -4.90 -17.37 5.80
N ILE A 107 -5.63 -16.73 4.88
CA ILE A 107 -5.74 -17.16 3.48
C ILE A 107 -4.35 -17.16 2.82
N ASN A 108 -3.59 -16.08 2.98
CA ASN A 108 -2.25 -15.95 2.43
C ASN A 108 -1.31 -17.03 2.96
N ARG A 109 -1.33 -17.31 4.27
CA ARG A 109 -0.54 -18.37 4.89
C ARG A 109 -0.94 -19.76 4.38
N ARG A 110 -2.22 -20.00 4.10
CA ARG A 110 -2.66 -21.27 3.51
C ARG A 110 -2.14 -21.47 2.08
N LEU A 111 -2.03 -20.39 1.31
CA LEU A 111 -1.52 -20.42 -0.07
C LEU A 111 0.00 -20.38 -0.14
N TYR A 112 0.65 -19.71 0.80
CA TYR A 112 2.10 -19.65 0.96
C TYR A 112 2.49 -19.78 2.45
N PRO A 113 2.77 -21.01 2.94
CA PRO A 113 3.02 -21.26 4.36
C PRO A 113 4.19 -20.51 5.00
N GLU A 114 5.18 -20.09 4.19
CA GLU A 114 6.33 -19.31 4.69
C GLU A 114 6.04 -17.80 4.79
N LEU A 115 4.92 -17.32 4.25
CA LEU A 115 4.57 -15.91 4.27
C LEU A 115 4.01 -15.51 5.64
N VAL A 116 4.74 -14.65 6.34
CA VAL A 116 4.35 -14.05 7.62
C VAL A 116 3.78 -12.66 7.37
N THR A 117 2.61 -12.36 7.94
CA THR A 117 2.04 -11.02 7.90
C THR A 117 2.31 -10.27 9.19
N ILE A 118 2.98 -9.12 9.09
CA ILE A 118 3.17 -8.16 10.18
C ILE A 118 2.11 -7.07 10.06
N MET A 119 1.39 -6.83 11.15
CA MET A 119 0.38 -5.78 11.22
C MET A 119 0.91 -4.59 11.99
N ILE A 120 0.88 -3.42 11.38
CA ILE A 120 1.39 -2.17 11.94
C ILE A 120 0.20 -1.26 12.25
N PRO A 121 -0.01 -0.86 13.52
CA PRO A 121 -1.00 0.15 13.87
C PRO A 121 -0.67 1.47 13.17
N THR A 122 -1.68 2.04 12.50
CA THR A 122 -1.54 3.35 11.84
C THR A 122 -1.37 4.43 12.92
N ALA A 123 -0.56 5.44 12.62
CA ALA A 123 -0.41 6.60 13.49
C ALA A 123 -1.78 7.25 13.76
N PRO A 124 -2.14 7.58 15.02
CA PRO A 124 -3.46 8.12 15.37
C PRO A 124 -3.88 9.32 14.52
N GLU A 125 -2.94 10.21 14.22
CA GLU A 125 -3.13 11.40 13.40
C GLU A 125 -3.52 11.09 11.95
N LEU A 126 -3.25 9.88 11.45
CA LEU A 126 -3.60 9.45 10.09
C LEU A 126 -4.69 8.37 10.07
N ALA A 127 -5.26 8.00 11.22
CA ALA A 127 -6.27 6.93 11.30
C ALA A 127 -7.52 7.20 10.45
N HIS A 128 -7.86 8.48 10.26
CA HIS A 128 -8.97 8.95 9.44
C HIS A 128 -8.65 8.99 7.93
N VAL A 129 -7.37 8.90 7.55
CA VAL A 129 -6.93 8.95 6.14
C VAL A 129 -7.17 7.59 5.49
N SER A 130 -7.99 7.58 4.44
CA SER A 130 -8.25 6.40 3.63
C SER A 130 -8.36 6.77 2.16
N SER A 131 -8.02 5.83 1.26
CA SER A 131 -8.20 6.07 -0.18
C SER A 131 -9.65 6.43 -0.52
N SER A 132 -10.64 5.83 0.15
CA SER A 132 -12.05 6.16 -0.07
C SER A 132 -12.39 7.59 0.33
N ALA A 133 -11.89 8.07 1.48
CA ALA A 133 -12.07 9.46 1.89
C ALA A 133 -11.38 10.43 0.92
N VAL A 134 -10.15 10.11 0.49
CA VAL A 134 -9.40 10.91 -0.49
C VAL A 134 -10.18 11.05 -1.80
N ARG A 135 -10.71 9.93 -2.33
CA ARG A 135 -11.51 9.97 -3.57
C ARG A 135 -12.77 10.81 -3.42
N GLU A 136 -13.43 10.76 -2.26
CA GLU A 136 -14.65 11.54 -2.02
C GLU A 136 -14.35 13.04 -1.90
N ILE A 137 -13.28 13.43 -1.21
CA ILE A 137 -12.85 14.83 -1.11
C ILE A 137 -12.46 15.36 -2.49
N ALA A 138 -11.64 14.60 -3.24
CA ALA A 138 -11.18 14.98 -4.57
C ALA A 138 -12.33 15.15 -5.56
N ARG A 139 -13.33 14.27 -5.52
CA ARG A 139 -14.54 14.35 -6.34
C ARG A 139 -15.21 15.72 -6.28
N TYR A 140 -15.25 16.34 -5.10
CA TYR A 140 -15.91 17.62 -4.87
C TYR A 140 -14.95 18.82 -4.85
N GLY A 141 -13.73 18.66 -5.37
CA GLY A 141 -12.73 19.73 -5.43
C GLY A 141 -12.21 20.17 -4.06
N GLY A 142 -12.31 19.31 -3.04
CA GLY A 142 -11.78 19.59 -1.72
C GLY A 142 -10.25 19.55 -1.67
N ASP A 143 -9.68 20.19 -0.65
CA ASP A 143 -8.22 20.25 -0.45
C ASP A 143 -7.65 18.88 0.00
N LEU A 144 -6.65 18.39 -0.73
CA LEU A 144 -5.96 17.12 -0.48
C LEU A 144 -4.62 17.27 0.27
N HIS A 145 -4.22 18.49 0.67
CA HIS A 145 -3.07 18.67 1.55
C HIS A 145 -3.27 17.90 2.86
N GLY A 146 -2.27 17.11 3.25
CA GLY A 146 -2.35 16.26 4.45
C GLY A 146 -3.08 14.92 4.25
N TRP A 147 -3.53 14.60 3.03
CA TRP A 147 -4.18 13.33 2.71
C TRP A 147 -3.30 12.40 1.85
N VAL A 148 -2.56 12.98 0.92
CA VAL A 148 -1.66 12.29 -0.01
C VAL A 148 -0.27 12.93 -0.01
N PRO A 149 0.79 12.21 -0.44
CA PRO A 149 2.10 12.79 -0.65
C PRO A 149 2.03 13.96 -1.64
N VAL A 150 2.81 15.02 -1.37
CA VAL A 150 2.77 16.26 -2.16
C VAL A 150 3.19 16.01 -3.61
N GLU A 151 4.06 15.02 -3.83
CA GLU A 151 4.59 14.61 -5.12
C GLU A 151 3.50 14.08 -6.08
N ILE A 152 2.34 13.67 -5.55
CA ILE A 152 1.23 13.13 -6.35
C ILE A 152 -0.07 13.93 -6.17
N LEU A 153 -0.05 15.01 -5.38
CA LEU A 153 -1.26 15.72 -4.96
C LEU A 153 -2.09 16.20 -6.14
N GLU A 154 -1.48 16.92 -7.08
CA GLU A 154 -2.15 17.44 -8.27
C GLU A 154 -2.70 16.31 -9.14
N ASN A 155 -1.92 15.25 -9.35
CA ASN A 155 -2.37 14.10 -10.14
C ASN A 155 -3.59 13.42 -9.53
N ILE A 156 -3.67 13.31 -8.20
CA ILE A 156 -4.83 12.75 -7.52
C ILE A 156 -6.02 13.72 -7.58
N ALA A 157 -5.80 15.02 -7.35
CA ALA A 157 -6.86 16.01 -7.43
C ALA A 157 -7.54 16.00 -8.82
N GLU A 158 -6.73 16.02 -9.89
CA GLU A 158 -7.22 15.99 -11.27
C GLU A 158 -7.90 14.67 -11.64
N ALA A 159 -7.30 13.53 -11.28
CA ALA A 159 -7.82 12.23 -11.68
C ALA A 159 -9.17 11.87 -11.07
N TYR A 160 -9.48 12.41 -9.88
CA TYR A 160 -10.71 12.08 -9.16
C TYR A 160 -11.76 13.17 -9.13
N LEU A 161 -11.47 14.38 -9.63
CA LEU A 161 -12.47 15.44 -9.85
C LEU A 161 -13.58 14.92 -10.77
N ASP A 162 -14.83 15.28 -10.44
CA ASP A 162 -16.01 15.02 -11.29
C ASP A 162 -16.47 16.31 -11.99
#